data_AF-A0A930KCJ5-F1
#
_entry.id   AF-A0A930KCJ5-F1
#
_cell.length_a   1.000
_cell.length_b   1.000
_cell.length_c   1.000
_cell.angle_alpha   90.00
_cell.angle_beta   90.00
_cell.angle_gamma   90.00
#
_symmetry.space_group_name_H-M   'P 1'
#
loop_
_entity.id
_entity.type
_entity.pdbx_description
1 polymer ?
#
loop_
_entity_poly.entity_id
_entity_poly.type
_entity_poly.pdbx_seq_one_letter_code
_entity_poly.pdbx_strand_id
1 'polypeptide(L)'
;MKEDKRTNRINLHLNNREMELFREKAKNYRQMSAMIRDAVAQFDDTGTVKRIESLNKLADLITDFNREISKQGGNLNQITKRANELIYSSELSESYYKEVFLPQILLLQKTMKEMKKQQSDIFKRLLNL
;
A
#
# COMPACT_ATOMS: atom_id res chain seq x y z
N MET A 1 15.57 30.81 33.55
CA MET A 1 14.73 30.20 32.50
C MET A 1 14.06 31.30 31.68
N LYS A 2 14.65 31.69 30.54
CA LYS A 2 14.16 32.76 29.65
C LYS A 2 14.29 32.37 28.16
N GLU A 3 14.31 31.07 27.85
CA GLU A 3 14.77 30.62 26.53
C GLU A 3 13.67 30.39 25.47
N ASP A 4 12.38 30.58 25.78
CA ASP A 4 11.32 30.37 24.78
C ASP A 4 10.32 31.54 24.70
N LYS A 5 10.83 32.77 24.54
CA LYS A 5 9.99 33.92 24.21
C LYS A 5 10.01 34.14 22.69
N ARG A 6 8.81 34.22 22.09
CA ARG A 6 8.60 34.53 20.66
C ARG A 6 8.97 35.99 20.38
N THR A 7 10.25 36.27 20.11
CA THR A 7 10.77 37.63 19.86
C THR A 7 10.99 37.97 18.39
N ASN A 8 11.14 36.96 17.53
CA ASN A 8 11.42 37.14 16.11
C ASN A 8 10.17 37.56 15.32
N ARG A 9 10.33 38.48 14.38
CA ARG A 9 9.25 38.97 13.49
C ARG A 9 9.64 38.74 12.03
N ILE A 10 8.67 38.36 11.22
CA ILE A 10 8.80 38.21 9.76
C ILE A 10 7.75 39.08 9.06
N ASN A 11 8.13 39.70 7.95
CA ASN A 11 7.21 40.42 7.08
C ASN A 11 6.87 39.53 5.89
N LEU A 12 5.59 39.42 5.57
CA LEU A 12 5.09 38.63 4.43
C LEU A 12 4.36 39.56 3.47
N HIS A 13 4.80 39.59 2.21
CA HIS A 13 4.11 40.34 1.16
C HIS A 13 3.05 39.44 0.52
N LEU A 14 1.80 39.88 0.54
CA LEU A 14 0.66 39.15 0.02
C LEU A 14 -0.10 40.01 -0.98
N ASN A 15 -0.61 39.40 -2.05
CA ASN A 15 -1.61 40.04 -2.89
C ASN A 15 -3.01 39.96 -2.24
N ASN A 16 -3.98 40.67 -2.81
CA ASN A 16 -5.33 40.75 -2.24
C ASN A 16 -6.02 39.38 -2.10
N ARG A 17 -5.82 38.47 -3.06
CA ARG A 17 -6.38 37.12 -3.04
C ARG A 17 -5.77 36.27 -1.94
N GLU A 18 -4.45 36.33 -1.77
CA GLU A 18 -3.75 35.61 -0.72
C GLU A 18 -4.13 36.14 0.67
N MET A 19 -4.27 37.46 0.82
CA MET A 19 -4.71 38.07 2.07
C MET A 19 -6.10 37.59 2.49
N GLU A 20 -7.03 37.47 1.54
CA GLU A 20 -8.37 36.93 1.79
C GLU A 20 -8.31 35.45 2.20
N LEU A 21 -7.54 34.64 1.48
CA LEU A 21 -7.34 33.22 1.80
C LEU A 21 -6.74 33.03 3.20
N PHE A 22 -5.77 33.85 3.60
CA PHE A 22 -5.19 33.82 4.94
C PHE A 22 -6.22 34.18 6.01
N ARG A 23 -7.07 35.19 5.76
CA ARG A 23 -8.15 35.56 6.69
C ARG A 23 -9.17 34.44 6.83
N GLU A 24 -9.58 33.82 5.73
CA GLU A 24 -10.52 32.70 5.72
C GLU A 24 -10.00 31.52 6.53
N LYS A 25 -8.76 31.09 6.27
CA LYS A 25 -8.15 29.95 6.96
C LYS A 25 -7.85 30.25 8.44
N ALA A 26 -7.62 31.52 8.79
CA ALA A 26 -7.35 31.94 10.16
C ALA A 26 -8.61 32.11 11.02
N LYS A 27 -9.84 31.98 10.48
CA LYS A 27 -11.11 32.19 11.21
C LYS A 27 -11.20 31.39 12.52
N ASN A 28 -10.67 30.17 12.52
CA ASN A 28 -10.70 29.27 13.69
C ASN A 28 -9.48 29.40 14.61
N TYR A 29 -8.54 30.30 14.30
CA TYR A 29 -7.34 30.54 15.08
C TYR A 29 -7.44 31.85 15.87
N ARG A 30 -6.87 31.88 17.06
CA ARG A 30 -6.80 33.11 17.88
C ARG A 30 -6.10 34.26 17.18
N GLN A 31 -5.13 33.96 16.31
CA GLN A 31 -4.40 34.95 15.52
C GLN A 31 -3.79 34.29 14.28
N MET A 32 -3.63 35.06 13.20
CA MET A 32 -3.05 34.58 11.94
C MET A 32 -1.63 34.03 12.12
N SER A 33 -0.83 34.61 13.01
CA SER A 33 0.51 34.07 13.31
C SER A 33 0.48 32.70 13.98
N ALA A 34 -0.60 32.33 14.67
CA ALA A 34 -0.75 30.99 15.25
C ALA A 34 -1.03 29.98 14.14
N MET A 35 -1.97 30.31 13.24
CA MET A 35 -2.21 29.52 12.03
C MET A 35 -0.94 29.34 11.20
N ILE A 36 -0.15 30.40 10.96
CA ILE A 36 1.09 30.31 10.16
C ILE A 36 2.12 29.41 10.84
N ARG A 37 2.28 29.47 12.16
CA ARG A 37 3.20 28.59 12.88
C ARG A 37 2.74 27.14 12.86
N ASP A 38 1.45 26.91 13.09
CA ASP A 38 0.89 25.57 13.08
C ASP A 38 0.94 24.99 11.67
N ALA A 39 0.67 25.81 10.66
CA ALA A 39 0.87 25.47 9.25
C ALA A 39 2.32 25.11 9.00
N VAL A 40 3.32 25.93 9.36
CA VAL A 40 4.76 25.63 9.16
C VAL A 40 5.21 24.38 9.94
N ALA A 41 4.70 24.17 11.15
CA ALA A 41 4.98 22.97 11.94
C ALA A 41 4.38 21.70 11.30
N GLN A 42 3.24 21.85 10.62
CA GLN A 42 2.57 20.78 9.86
C GLN A 42 3.00 20.73 8.38
N PHE A 43 3.76 21.72 7.91
CA PHE A 43 4.22 21.85 6.54
C PHE A 43 5.40 20.91 6.33
N ASP A 44 5.11 19.62 6.44
CA ASP A 44 6.01 18.56 6.04
C ASP A 44 5.78 18.29 4.55
N ASP A 45 6.20 19.26 3.72
CA ASP A 45 6.20 19.16 2.26
C ASP A 45 6.95 17.89 1.81
N THR A 46 8.02 17.53 2.53
CA THR A 46 8.73 16.27 2.33
C THR A 46 7.98 15.05 2.83
N GLY A 47 7.29 15.11 3.96
CA GLY A 47 6.60 13.95 4.53
C GLY A 47 5.37 13.58 3.74
N THR A 48 4.59 14.55 3.27
CA THR A 48 3.43 14.28 2.41
C THR A 48 3.87 13.73 1.05
N VAL A 49 4.87 14.33 0.41
CA VAL A 49 5.43 13.83 -0.86
C VAL A 49 6.06 12.44 -0.67
N LYS A 50 6.87 12.23 0.37
CA LYS A 50 7.45 10.91 0.68
C LYS A 50 6.39 9.88 1.01
N ARG A 51 5.29 10.25 1.67
CA ARG A 51 4.16 9.34 1.94
C ARG A 51 3.50 8.92 0.63
N ILE A 52 3.23 9.86 -0.27
CA ILE A 52 2.66 9.56 -1.60
C ILE A 52 3.62 8.67 -2.42
N GLU A 53 4.92 8.99 -2.45
CA GLU A 53 5.93 8.17 -3.12
C GLU A 53 6.01 6.76 -2.52
N SER A 54 5.91 6.63 -1.20
CA SER A 54 5.92 5.33 -0.51
C SER A 54 4.66 4.52 -0.82
N LEU A 55 3.50 5.16 -0.92
CA LEU A 55 2.25 4.52 -1.35
C LEU A 55 2.32 4.04 -2.79
N ASN A 56 2.91 4.84 -3.70
CA ASN A 56 3.12 4.44 -5.09
C ASN A 56 4.05 3.23 -5.19
N LYS A 57 5.20 3.25 -4.51
CA LYS A 57 6.13 2.10 -4.45
C LYS A 57 5.45 0.85 -3.90
N LEU A 58 4.59 1.01 -2.89
CA LEU A 58 3.85 -0.10 -2.31
C LEU A 58 2.81 -0.66 -3.29
N ALA A 59 2.14 0.19 -4.07
CA ALA A 59 1.22 -0.25 -5.13
C ALA A 59 1.95 -1.04 -6.22
N ASP A 60 3.15 -0.61 -6.62
CA ASP A 60 3.99 -1.33 -7.59
C ASP A 60 4.39 -2.71 -7.07
N LEU A 61 4.91 -2.79 -5.84
CA LEU A 61 5.27 -4.05 -5.19
C LEU A 61 4.07 -5.01 -5.07
N ILE A 62 2.89 -4.49 -4.75
CA ILE A 62 1.66 -5.27 -4.68
C ILE A 62 1.28 -5.84 -6.05
N THR A 63 1.39 -5.02 -7.10
CA THR A 63 1.08 -5.40 -8.48
C THR A 63 2.03 -6.47 -8.99
N ASP A 64 3.33 -6.30 -8.74
CA ASP A 64 4.36 -7.26 -9.10
C ASP A 64 4.16 -8.60 -8.38
N PHE A 65 3.88 -8.56 -7.07
CA PHE A 65 3.59 -9.78 -6.30
C PHE A 65 2.34 -10.50 -6.81
N ASN A 66 1.27 -9.77 -7.15
CA ASN A 66 0.07 -10.35 -7.74
C ASN A 66 0.34 -11.04 -9.09
N ARG A 67 1.21 -10.43 -9.91
CA ARG A 67 1.64 -11.02 -11.18
C ARG A 67 2.40 -12.32 -10.95
N GLU A 68 3.34 -12.35 -10.01
CA GLU A 68 4.12 -13.55 -9.70
C GLU A 68 3.25 -14.68 -9.13
N ILE A 69 2.33 -14.41 -8.19
CA ILE A 69 1.40 -15.46 -7.72
C ILE A 69 0.53 -15.98 -8.86
N SER A 70 0.07 -15.11 -9.75
CA SER A 70 -0.78 -15.53 -10.87
C SER A 70 -0.01 -16.42 -11.86
N LYS A 71 1.29 -16.16 -12.08
CA LYS A 71 2.17 -17.07 -12.83
C LYS A 71 2.27 -18.43 -12.15
N GLN A 72 2.49 -18.48 -10.84
CA GLN A 72 2.58 -19.75 -10.10
C GLN A 72 1.27 -20.54 -10.15
N GLY A 73 0.11 -19.86 -10.08
CA GLY A 73 -1.19 -20.48 -10.29
C GLY A 73 -1.34 -21.09 -11.69
N GLY A 74 -0.85 -20.41 -12.72
CA GLY A 74 -0.79 -20.93 -14.10
C GLY A 74 0.07 -22.19 -14.21
N ASN A 75 1.27 -22.16 -13.61
CA ASN A 75 2.20 -23.30 -13.60
C ASN A 75 1.58 -24.52 -12.91
N LEU A 76 0.94 -24.34 -11.74
CA LEU A 76 0.29 -25.43 -11.02
C LEU A 76 -0.87 -26.05 -11.83
N ASN A 77 -1.63 -25.23 -12.56
CA ASN A 77 -2.67 -25.74 -13.44
C ASN A 77 -2.09 -26.58 -14.59
N GLN A 78 -0.97 -26.15 -15.17
CA GLN A 78 -0.28 -26.93 -16.22
C GLN A 78 0.25 -28.26 -15.67
N ILE A 79 0.89 -28.25 -14.50
CA ILE A 79 1.37 -29.47 -13.84
C ILE A 79 0.22 -30.44 -13.59
N THR A 80 -0.92 -29.93 -13.07
CA THR A 80 -2.12 -30.73 -12.81
C THR A 80 -2.67 -31.35 -14.11
N LYS A 81 -2.75 -30.57 -15.19
CA LYS A 81 -3.17 -31.09 -16.52
C LYS A 81 -2.23 -32.16 -17.03
N ARG A 82 -0.92 -31.93 -16.95
CA ARG A 82 0.08 -32.90 -17.38
C ARG A 82 0.02 -34.19 -16.57
N ALA A 83 -0.21 -34.09 -15.26
CA ALA A 83 -0.41 -35.27 -14.41
C ALA A 83 -1.64 -36.08 -14.86
N ASN A 84 -2.75 -35.41 -15.20
CA ASN A 84 -3.94 -36.09 -15.71
C ASN A 84 -3.69 -36.81 -17.05
N GLU A 85 -2.93 -36.20 -17.97
CA GLU A 85 -2.52 -36.84 -19.23
C GLU A 85 -1.69 -38.10 -18.98
N LEU A 86 -0.73 -38.04 -18.05
CA LEU A 86 0.12 -39.17 -17.69
C LEU A 86 -0.66 -40.29 -16.99
N ILE A 87 -1.69 -39.95 -16.20
CA ILE A 87 -2.58 -40.94 -15.60
C ILE A 87 -3.37 -41.66 -16.71
N TYR A 88 -3.89 -40.91 -17.68
CA TYR A 88 -4.61 -41.48 -18.81
C TYR A 88 -3.73 -42.42 -19.66
N SER A 89 -2.46 -42.07 -19.88
CA SER A 89 -1.50 -42.95 -20.58
C SER A 89 -0.92 -44.06 -19.71
N SER A 90 -1.36 -44.20 -18.46
CA SER A 90 -0.81 -45.15 -17.47
C SER A 90 0.69 -44.99 -17.16
N GLU A 91 1.26 -43.82 -17.48
CA GLU A 91 2.64 -43.43 -17.13
C GLU A 91 2.75 -42.91 -15.69
N LEU A 92 1.62 -42.49 -15.10
CA LEU A 92 1.53 -42.07 -13.71
C LEU A 92 0.40 -42.83 -13.01
N SER A 93 0.71 -43.45 -11.86
CA SER A 93 -0.31 -44.10 -11.05
C SER A 93 -1.31 -43.09 -10.47
N GLU A 94 -2.60 -43.34 -10.68
CA GLU A 94 -3.67 -42.50 -10.13
C GLU A 94 -3.67 -42.49 -8.60
N SER A 95 -3.41 -43.63 -7.95
CA SER A 95 -3.34 -43.70 -6.48
C SER A 95 -2.17 -42.87 -5.95
N TYR A 96 -1.00 -42.99 -6.57
CA TYR A 96 0.17 -42.20 -6.21
C TYR A 96 -0.08 -40.69 -6.37
N TYR A 97 -0.73 -40.28 -7.47
CA TYR A 97 -1.11 -38.88 -7.66
C TYR A 97 -2.05 -38.38 -6.57
N LYS A 98 -3.10 -39.13 -6.24
CA LYS A 98 -4.11 -38.73 -5.24
C LYS A 98 -3.55 -38.70 -3.81
N GLU A 99 -2.65 -39.61 -3.48
CA GLU A 99 -2.13 -39.76 -2.11
C GLU A 99 -0.91 -38.88 -1.85
N VAL A 100 -0.10 -38.59 -2.87
CA VAL A 100 1.17 -37.88 -2.70
C VAL A 100 1.14 -36.47 -3.30
N PHE A 101 0.77 -36.32 -4.57
CA PHE A 101 0.86 -35.03 -5.26
C PHE A 101 -0.33 -34.11 -4.97
N LEU A 102 -1.56 -34.65 -5.05
CA LEU A 102 -2.78 -33.86 -4.90
C LEU A 102 -2.85 -33.12 -3.55
N PRO A 103 -2.49 -33.72 -2.39
CA PRO A 103 -2.50 -33.00 -1.11
C PRO A 103 -1.55 -31.80 -1.11
N GLN A 104 -0.39 -31.93 -1.74
CA GLN A 104 0.59 -30.84 -1.84
C GLN A 104 0.09 -29.73 -2.77
N ILE A 105 -0.53 -30.08 -3.90
CA ILE A 105 -1.15 -29.12 -4.82
C ILE A 105 -2.25 -28.34 -4.10
N LEU A 106 -3.12 -29.02 -3.34
CA LEU A 106 -4.19 -28.38 -2.58
C LEU A 106 -3.64 -27.46 -1.47
N LEU A 107 -2.57 -27.86 -0.79
CA LEU A 107 -1.89 -27.03 0.21
C LEU A 107 -1.31 -25.77 -0.44
N LEU A 108 -0.64 -25.89 -1.59
CA LEU A 108 -0.10 -24.75 -2.33
C LEU A 108 -1.20 -23.81 -2.80
N GLN A 109 -2.31 -24.35 -3.33
CA GLN A 109 -3.48 -23.57 -3.75
C GLN A 109 -4.09 -22.80 -2.58
N LYS A 110 -4.26 -23.45 -1.42
CA LYS A 110 -4.74 -22.81 -0.20
C LYS A 110 -3.82 -21.68 0.25
N THR A 111 -2.51 -21.95 0.31
CA THR A 111 -1.49 -20.98 0.71
C THR A 111 -1.49 -19.75 -0.21
N MET A 112 -1.54 -19.95 -1.54
CA MET A 112 -1.64 -18.85 -2.50
C MET A 112 -2.92 -18.01 -2.32
N LYS A 113 -4.06 -18.66 -2.04
CA LYS A 113 -5.32 -17.98 -1.80
C LYS A 113 -5.28 -17.14 -0.52
N GLU A 114 -4.66 -17.67 0.54
CA GLU A 114 -4.45 -16.95 1.79
C GLU A 114 -3.52 -15.76 1.62
N MET A 115 -2.39 -15.91 0.88
CA MET A 115 -1.50 -14.80 0.56
C MET A 115 -2.21 -13.68 -0.21
N LYS A 116 -3.00 -14.02 -1.25
CA LYS A 116 -3.81 -13.04 -1.98
C LYS A 116 -4.81 -12.32 -1.07
N LYS A 117 -5.44 -13.04 -0.14
CA LYS A 117 -6.37 -12.45 0.82
C LYS A 117 -5.67 -11.49 1.77
N GLN A 118 -4.56 -11.91 2.39
CA GLN A 118 -3.76 -11.07 3.28
C GLN A 118 -3.30 -9.80 2.58
N GLN A 119 -2.85 -9.92 1.32
CA GLN A 119 -2.46 -8.76 0.53
C GLN A 119 -3.62 -7.80 0.27
N SER A 120 -4.81 -8.31 -0.09
CA SER A 120 -6.01 -7.50 -0.27
C SER A 120 -6.41 -6.77 1.02
N ASP A 121 -6.31 -7.45 2.17
CA ASP A 121 -6.63 -6.87 3.48
C ASP A 121 -5.64 -5.77 3.87
N ILE A 122 -4.34 -5.96 3.60
CA ILE A 122 -3.31 -4.91 3.78
C ILE A 122 -3.63 -3.71 2.91
N PHE A 123 -3.95 -3.91 1.64
CA PHE A 123 -4.27 -2.81 0.71
C PHE A 123 -5.51 -2.02 1.16
N LYS A 124 -6.59 -2.70 1.58
CA LYS A 124 -7.79 -2.04 2.12
C LYS A 124 -7.49 -1.22 3.37
N ARG A 125 -6.64 -1.73 4.27
CA ARG A 125 -6.23 -0.98 5.47
C ARG A 125 -5.45 0.28 5.10
N LEU A 126 -4.60 0.21 4.09
CA LEU A 126 -3.81 1.36 3.62
C LEU A 126 -4.65 2.43 2.92
N LEU A 127 -5.71 2.04 2.20
CA LEU A 127 -6.65 2.99 1.59
C LEU A 127 -7.60 3.63 2.60
N ASN A 128 -7.85 2.98 3.74
CA ASN A 128 -8.69 3.47 4.82
C ASN A 128 -7.88 4.23 5.91
N LEU A 129 -6.62 4.57 5.64
CA LEU A 129 -5.72 5.45 6.41
C LEU A 129 -5.51 6.79 5.69
#